data_AF-A0A7J9LU67-F1
#
_entry.id   AF-A0A7J9LU67-F1
#
_cell.length_a   1.000
_cell.length_b   1.000
_cell.length_c   1.000
_cell.angle_alpha   90.00
_cell.angle_beta   90.00
_cell.angle_gamma   90.00
#
_symmetry.space_group_name_H-M   'P 1'
#
loop_
_entity.id
_entity.type
_entity.pdbx_description
1 polymer ?
#
loop_
_entity_poly.entity_id
_entity_poly.type
_entity_poly.pdbx_seq_one_letter_code
_entity_poly.pdbx_strand_id
1 'polypeptide(L)'
;MAVLQLWKEVEAHQFDSPSSKIAWEAFYKPFFGMVTDSAVVEENEGKLAKVLDVYEARLTQSKYLASDCFTLADLHHLPNIQCLLATPAKKLIDSRPHVCAWVKEITARPTWSKVLAMQKQ
;
A
#
# COMPACT_ATOMS: atom_id res chain seq x y z
N MET A 1 -4.60 0.87 21.94
CA MET A 1 -3.90 2.13 21.62
C MET A 1 -2.44 1.93 21.23
N ALA A 2 -1.62 1.16 21.98
CA ALA A 2 -0.20 0.95 21.63
C ALA A 2 0.02 0.23 20.27
N VAL A 3 -0.71 -0.86 20.00
CA VAL A 3 -0.58 -1.62 18.74
C VAL A 3 -0.99 -0.77 17.53
N LEU A 4 -2.02 0.08 17.67
CA LEU A 4 -2.40 1.05 16.64
C LEU A 4 -1.26 2.02 16.34
N GLN A 5 -0.65 2.60 17.37
CA GLN A 5 0.47 3.52 17.16
C GLN A 5 1.66 2.81 16.51
N LEU A 6 1.98 1.59 16.95
CA LEU A 6 3.03 0.77 16.34
C LEU A 6 2.80 0.62 14.83
N TRP A 7 1.61 0.19 14.39
CA TRP A 7 1.36 -0.04 12.97
C TRP A 7 1.26 1.24 12.14
N LYS A 8 0.92 2.39 12.75
CA LYS A 8 1.09 3.69 12.10
C LYS A 8 2.57 4.03 11.88
N GLU A 9 3.44 3.79 12.87
CA GLU A 9 4.88 4.02 12.70
C GLU A 9 5.51 3.04 11.70
N VAL A 10 5.03 1.79 11.67
CA VAL A 10 5.44 0.82 10.65
C VAL A 10 5.04 1.29 9.25
N GLU A 11 3.85 1.85 9.09
CA GLU A 11 3.44 2.47 7.83
C GLU A 11 4.41 3.60 7.44
N ALA A 12 4.58 4.60 8.30
CA ALA A 12 5.39 5.78 8.03
C ALA A 12 6.88 5.48 7.77
N HIS A 13 7.46 4.48 8.45
CA HIS A 13 8.90 4.24 8.39
C HIS A 13 9.32 3.03 7.56
N GLN A 14 8.43 2.06 7.35
CA GLN A 14 8.76 0.83 6.62
C GLN A 14 8.03 0.74 5.28
N PHE A 15 6.75 1.13 5.23
CA PHE A 15 5.94 1.01 4.01
C PHE A 15 6.01 2.25 3.11
N ASP A 16 5.88 3.45 3.68
CA ASP A 16 5.77 4.70 2.93
C ASP A 16 6.99 4.90 2.00
N SER A 17 8.20 4.85 2.54
CA SER A 17 9.42 5.12 1.75
C SER A 17 9.56 4.28 0.46
N PRO A 18 9.49 2.93 0.49
CA PRO A 18 9.57 2.16 -0.75
C PRO A 18 8.30 2.28 -1.62
N SER A 19 7.11 2.37 -1.02
CA SER A 19 5.86 2.48 -1.80
C SER A 19 5.72 3.83 -2.52
N SER A 20 6.06 4.93 -1.85
CA SER A 20 6.08 6.29 -2.41
C SER A 20 7.08 6.42 -3.55
N LYS A 21 8.26 5.79 -3.46
CA LYS A 21 9.24 5.76 -4.56
C LYS A 21 8.72 5.02 -5.79
N ILE A 22 8.08 3.85 -5.60
CA ILE A 22 7.45 3.13 -6.71
C ILE A 22 6.31 3.96 -7.30
N ALA A 23 5.45 4.57 -6.47
CA ALA A 23 4.37 5.41 -6.95
C ALA A 23 4.90 6.61 -7.75
N TRP A 24 5.96 7.26 -7.30
CA TRP A 24 6.60 8.34 -8.04
C TRP A 24 7.08 7.89 -9.42
N GLU A 25 7.86 6.82 -9.47
CA GLU A 25 8.48 6.33 -10.70
C GLU A 25 7.50 5.70 -11.68
N ALA A 26 6.58 4.88 -11.19
CA ALA A 26 5.73 4.02 -12.03
C ALA A 26 4.31 4.57 -12.24
N PHE A 27 3.85 5.52 -11.42
CA PHE A 27 2.53 6.13 -11.57
C PHE A 27 2.64 7.62 -11.94
N TYR A 28 3.29 8.43 -11.11
CA TYR A 28 3.32 9.89 -11.30
C TYR A 28 4.19 10.34 -12.48
N LYS A 29 5.41 9.81 -12.63
CA LYS A 29 6.28 10.19 -13.74
C LYS A 29 5.63 9.95 -15.11
N PRO A 30 5.07 8.76 -15.43
CA PRO A 30 4.33 8.55 -16.67
C PRO A 30 3.16 9.51 -16.84
N PHE A 31 2.42 9.80 -15.76
CA PHE A 31 1.32 10.77 -15.77
C PHE A 31 1.79 12.18 -16.15
N PHE A 32 3.00 12.58 -15.77
CA PHE A 32 3.63 13.86 -16.13
C PHE A 32 4.46 13.81 -17.43
N GLY A 33 4.46 12.71 -18.17
CA GLY A 33 5.28 12.56 -19.39
C GLY A 33 6.78 12.41 -19.12
N MET A 34 7.17 12.05 -17.89
CA MET A 34 8.54 11.77 -17.50
C MET A 34 8.87 10.27 -17.67
N VAL A 35 10.16 9.97 -17.79
CA VAL A 35 10.66 8.60 -17.94
C VAL A 35 10.82 7.93 -16.57
N THR A 36 10.24 6.74 -16.44
CA THR A 36 10.41 5.84 -15.29
C THR A 36 11.85 5.33 -15.21
N ASP A 37 12.45 5.41 -14.02
CA ASP A 37 13.71 4.73 -13.72
C ASP A 37 13.42 3.31 -13.23
N SER A 38 13.58 2.33 -14.11
CA SER A 38 13.33 0.92 -13.80
C SER A 38 14.22 0.37 -12.68
N ALA A 39 15.44 0.88 -12.52
CA ALA A 39 16.35 0.42 -11.47
C ALA A 39 15.84 0.86 -10.09
N VAL A 40 15.34 2.10 -9.99
CA VAL A 40 14.70 2.59 -8.75
C VAL A 40 13.42 1.80 -8.45
N VAL A 41 12.62 1.47 -9.46
CA VAL A 41 11.43 0.63 -9.26
C VAL A 41 11.83 -0.74 -8.73
N GLU A 42 12.76 -1.45 -9.37
CA GLU A 42 13.18 -2.79 -8.96
C GLU A 42 13.77 -2.82 -7.54
N GLU A 43 14.62 -1.85 -7.20
CA GLU A 43 15.20 -1.74 -5.86
C GLU A 43 14.11 -1.60 -4.79
N ASN A 44 13.12 -0.74 -5.04
CA ASN A 44 12.06 -0.47 -4.07
C ASN A 44 10.99 -1.56 -4.07
N GLU A 45 10.75 -2.26 -5.19
CA GLU A 45 9.94 -3.49 -5.21
C GLU A 45 10.54 -4.54 -4.28
N GLY A 46 11.87 -4.73 -4.31
CA GLY A 46 12.57 -5.65 -3.41
C GLY A 46 12.46 -5.27 -1.93
N LYS A 47 12.49 -3.97 -1.61
CA LYS A 47 12.28 -3.48 -0.23
C LYS A 47 10.83 -3.65 0.21
N LEU A 48 9.89 -3.25 -0.63
CA LEU A 48 8.45 -3.33 -0.35
C LEU A 48 8.02 -4.79 -0.19
N ALA A 49 8.55 -5.72 -0.99
CA ALA A 49 8.28 -7.14 -0.86
C ALA A 49 8.56 -7.65 0.56
N LYS A 50 9.71 -7.32 1.14
CA LYS A 50 10.08 -7.73 2.51
C LYS A 50 9.13 -7.17 3.56
N VAL A 51 8.68 -5.92 3.38
CA VAL A 51 7.69 -5.29 4.27
C VAL A 51 6.35 -6.02 4.15
N LEU A 52 5.92 -6.32 2.93
CA LEU A 52 4.67 -7.04 2.70
C LEU A 52 4.73 -8.50 3.18
N ASP A 53 5.90 -9.14 3.27
CA ASP A 53 6.05 -10.46 3.90
C ASP A 53 5.74 -10.41 5.41
N VAL A 54 6.17 -9.33 6.09
CA VAL A 54 5.80 -9.09 7.50
C VAL A 54 4.29 -8.83 7.63
N TYR A 55 3.70 -8.11 6.67
CA TYR A 55 2.27 -7.83 6.68
C TYR A 55 1.46 -9.11 6.44
N GLU A 56 1.91 -9.96 5.52
CA GLU A 56 1.29 -11.26 5.26
C GLU A 56 1.26 -12.10 6.54
N ALA A 57 2.40 -12.23 7.23
CA ALA A 57 2.45 -12.92 8.52
C ALA A 57 1.53 -12.27 9.57
N ARG A 58 1.47 -10.93 9.63
CA ARG A 58 0.57 -10.24 10.56
C ARG A 58 -0.90 -10.51 10.27
N LEU A 59 -1.29 -10.46 9.00
CA LEU A 59 -2.69 -10.58 8.56
C LEU A 59 -3.21 -12.03 8.64
N THR A 60 -2.33 -13.02 8.86
CA THR A 60 -2.77 -14.36 9.30
C THR A 60 -3.30 -14.38 10.73
N GLN A 61 -2.87 -13.44 11.59
CA GLN A 61 -3.17 -13.43 13.01
C GLN A 61 -4.26 -12.42 13.39
N SER A 62 -4.51 -11.42 12.56
CA SER A 62 -5.53 -10.39 12.81
C SER A 62 -6.10 -9.89 11.49
N LYS A 63 -7.37 -9.54 11.50
CA LYS A 63 -8.08 -9.13 10.27
C LYS A 63 -7.51 -7.84 9.65
N TYR A 64 -7.09 -6.90 10.48
CA TYR A 64 -6.43 -5.65 10.07
C TYR A 64 -5.08 -5.51 10.80
N LEU A 65 -4.27 -4.53 10.43
CA LEU A 65 -2.90 -4.42 10.93
C LEU A 65 -2.86 -4.27 12.46
N ALA A 66 -3.68 -3.38 13.00
CA ALA A 66 -3.67 -3.08 14.43
C ALA A 66 -4.59 -3.96 15.28
N SER A 67 -5.67 -4.50 14.72
CA SER A 67 -6.72 -5.23 15.43
C SER A 67 -7.68 -5.91 14.45
N ASP A 68 -8.78 -6.49 14.93
CA ASP A 68 -9.82 -7.03 14.05
C ASP A 68 -10.81 -5.98 13.50
N CYS A 69 -10.58 -4.70 13.85
CA CYS A 69 -11.29 -3.54 13.31
C CYS A 69 -10.38 -2.71 12.40
N PHE A 70 -10.97 -2.09 11.36
CA PHE A 70 -10.30 -1.10 10.52
C PHE A 70 -9.93 0.14 11.35
N THR A 71 -8.68 0.60 11.22
CA THR A 71 -8.15 1.73 11.99
C THR A 71 -7.36 2.72 11.12
N LEU A 72 -6.84 3.78 11.74
CA LEU A 72 -5.90 4.69 11.07
C LEU A 72 -4.65 3.99 10.54
N ALA A 73 -4.20 2.91 11.21
CA ALA A 73 -3.07 2.14 10.71
C ALA A 73 -3.33 1.56 9.32
N ASP A 74 -4.57 1.18 8.99
CA ASP A 74 -4.94 0.65 7.68
C ASP A 74 -5.27 1.76 6.68
N LEU A 75 -5.86 2.85 7.18
CA LEU A 75 -6.26 4.00 6.38
C LEU A 75 -5.06 4.68 5.71
N HIS A 76 -3.95 4.83 6.44
CA HIS A 76 -2.78 5.56 5.95
C HIS A 76 -2.16 4.93 4.71
N HIS A 77 -2.28 3.61 4.50
CA HIS A 77 -1.76 2.95 3.32
C HIS A 77 -2.56 3.20 2.03
N LEU A 78 -3.83 3.63 2.14
CA LEU A 78 -4.76 3.68 1.01
C LEU A 78 -4.23 4.47 -0.20
N PRO A 79 -3.64 5.68 -0.06
CA PRO A 79 -3.17 6.46 -1.21
C PRO A 79 -2.10 5.73 -2.02
N ASN A 80 -1.07 5.20 -1.35
CA ASN A 80 0.02 4.51 -2.02
C ASN A 80 -0.41 3.15 -2.56
N ILE A 81 -1.23 2.40 -1.83
CA ILE A 81 -1.82 1.15 -2.34
C ILE A 81 -2.59 1.41 -3.63
N GLN A 82 -3.41 2.47 -3.69
CA GLN A 82 -4.16 2.79 -4.89
C GLN A 82 -3.26 3.08 -6.09
N CYS A 83 -2.13 3.78 -5.88
CA CYS A 83 -1.14 4.00 -6.93
C CYS A 83 -0.49 2.68 -7.37
N LEU A 84 -0.07 1.84 -6.42
CA LEU A 84 0.55 0.54 -6.72
C LEU A 84 -0.39 -0.38 -7.52
N LEU A 85 -1.68 -0.41 -7.17
CA LEU A 85 -2.70 -1.18 -7.89
C LEU A 85 -2.87 -0.75 -9.37
N ALA A 86 -2.48 0.48 -9.72
CA ALA A 86 -2.50 0.99 -11.09
C ALA A 86 -1.21 0.72 -11.88
N THR A 87 -0.24 0.01 -11.29
CA THR A 87 1.08 -0.27 -11.88
C THR A 87 1.41 -1.77 -11.86
N PRO A 88 2.46 -2.23 -12.57
CA PRO A 88 2.91 -3.62 -12.47
C PRO A 88 3.30 -4.08 -11.06
N ALA A 89 3.62 -3.14 -10.15
CA ALA A 89 3.93 -3.44 -8.76
C ALA A 89 2.75 -4.07 -7.99
N LYS A 90 1.53 -4.01 -8.54
CA LYS A 90 0.35 -4.77 -8.07
C LYS A 90 0.67 -6.26 -7.85
N LYS A 91 1.60 -6.85 -8.62
CA LYS A 91 2.08 -8.22 -8.44
C LYS A 91 2.56 -8.53 -7.02
N LEU A 92 3.11 -7.55 -6.31
CA LEU A 92 3.59 -7.69 -4.92
C LEU A 92 2.44 -7.85 -3.93
N ILE A 93 1.28 -7.27 -4.22
CA ILE A 93 0.06 -7.43 -3.43
C ILE A 93 -0.60 -8.77 -3.79
N ASP A 94 -0.76 -9.04 -5.09
CA ASP A 94 -1.49 -10.22 -5.58
C ASP A 94 -0.83 -11.55 -5.18
N SER A 95 0.50 -11.57 -5.02
CA SER A 95 1.25 -12.78 -4.64
C SER A 95 1.11 -13.17 -3.15
N ARG A 96 0.46 -12.33 -2.34
CA ARG A 96 0.34 -12.50 -0.88
C ARG A 96 -1.14 -12.55 -0.50
N PRO A 97 -1.73 -13.74 -0.27
CA PRO A 97 -3.18 -13.88 -0.18
C PRO A 97 -3.84 -13.06 0.94
N HIS A 98 -3.23 -12.95 2.12
CA HIS A 98 -3.82 -12.18 3.23
C HIS A 98 -3.67 -10.67 3.00
N VAL A 99 -2.52 -10.21 2.49
CA VAL A 99 -2.33 -8.82 2.03
C VAL A 99 -3.33 -8.49 0.92
N CYS A 100 -3.48 -9.36 -0.08
CA CYS A 100 -4.42 -9.16 -1.19
C CYS A 100 -5.87 -9.05 -0.69
N ALA A 101 -6.27 -9.91 0.24
CA ALA A 101 -7.60 -9.85 0.87
C ALA A 101 -7.79 -8.53 1.66
N TRP A 102 -6.81 -8.16 2.49
CA TRP A 102 -6.82 -6.91 3.25
C TRP A 102 -6.92 -5.68 2.33
N VAL A 103 -6.10 -5.63 1.26
CA VAL A 103 -6.13 -4.55 0.25
C VAL A 103 -7.51 -4.43 -0.38
N LYS A 104 -8.11 -5.57 -0.80
CA LYS A 104 -9.47 -5.58 -1.36
C LYS A 104 -10.49 -5.03 -0.38
N GLU A 105 -10.42 -5.41 0.89
CA GLU A 105 -11.36 -4.92 1.90
C GLU A 105 -11.22 -3.41 2.16
N ILE A 106 -9.99 -2.90 2.36
CA ILE A 106 -9.78 -1.49 2.70
C ILE A 106 -10.10 -0.56 1.52
N THR A 107 -9.82 -0.99 0.28
CA THR A 107 -10.09 -0.20 -0.93
C THR A 107 -11.57 -0.24 -1.35
N ALA A 108 -12.32 -1.28 -0.99
CA ALA A 108 -13.75 -1.38 -1.23
C ALA A 108 -14.60 -0.50 -0.30
N ARG A 109 -14.00 0.18 0.69
CA ARG A 109 -14.75 1.00 1.65
C ARG A 109 -15.46 2.16 0.95
N PRO A 110 -16.75 2.44 1.27
CA PRO A 110 -17.48 3.54 0.64
C PRO A 110 -16.81 4.90 0.79
N THR A 111 -16.12 5.14 1.92
CA THR A 111 -15.37 6.38 2.15
C THR A 111 -14.18 6.52 1.19
N TRP A 112 -13.48 5.43 0.89
CA TRP A 112 -12.39 5.45 -0.08
C TRP A 112 -12.91 5.64 -1.51
N SER A 113 -14.01 4.97 -1.86
CA SER A 113 -14.67 5.15 -3.15
C SER A 113 -15.06 6.61 -3.42
N LYS A 114 -15.49 7.35 -2.39
CA LYS A 114 -15.75 8.80 -2.50
C LYS A 114 -14.49 9.59 -2.85
N VAL A 115 -13.35 9.29 -2.22
CA VAL A 115 -12.07 9.93 -2.54
C VAL A 115 -11.69 9.69 -4.00
N LEU A 116 -11.82 8.44 -4.49
CA LEU A 116 -11.55 8.13 -5.90
C LEU A 116 -12.50 8.83 -6.87
N ALA A 117 -13.76 9.04 -6.49
CA ALA A 117 -14.72 9.79 -7.30
C ALA A 117 -14.35 11.28 -7.41
N MET A 118 -13.76 11.86 -6.36
CA MET A 118 -13.30 13.27 -6.37
C MET A 118 -12.09 13.49 -7.28
N GLN A 119 -11.30 12.46 -7.60
CA GLN A 119 -10.16 12.55 -8.52
C GLN A 119 -10.56 12.66 -9.99
N LYS A 120 -11.83 12.34 -10.32
CA LYS A 120 -12.36 12.39 -11.70
C LYS A 120 -13.09 13.70 -12.02
N GLN A 121 -13.15 14.61 -11.04
CA GLN A 121 -13.73 15.94 -11.18
C GLN A 121 -12.64 16.92 -11.61
#